data_AF-A0A6B1DED7-F1
#
_entry.id   AF-A0A6B1DED7-F1
#
_cell.length_a   1.000
_cell.length_b   1.000
_cell.length_c   1.000
_cell.angle_alpha   90.00
_cell.angle_beta   90.00
_cell.angle_gamma   90.00
#
_symmetry.space_group_name_H-M   'P 1'
#
loop_
_entity.id
_entity.type
_entity.pdbx_description
1 polymer ?
#
loop_
_entity_poly.entity_id
_entity_poly.type
_entity_poly.pdbx_seq_one_letter_code
_entity_poly.pdbx_strand_id
1 'polypeptide(L)'
;MFITPGVWLRHTPGLFFMADRAVLFIDGNNWYHELKEHGVYRDQRQFLAGLERTDPRITTHLGRLEERPEDNPAARELLHYLANLPQRIDSDVYRHLMQIGKTHRRQTVTVEKAVDVMLAVDLVVMAERDEFDAAYVLSRDGDFTPAVAAVREHKK
;
A
#
# COMPACT_ATOMS: atom_id res chain seq x y z
N MET A 1 -15.07 4.44 10.47
CA MET A 1 -15.18 2.97 10.58
C MET A 1 -16.65 2.61 10.40
N PHE A 2 -17.11 2.52 9.16
CA PHE A 2 -18.45 2.03 8.87
C PHE A 2 -18.32 0.55 8.52
N ILE A 3 -18.42 -0.30 9.54
CA ILE A 3 -18.70 -1.71 9.34
C ILE A 3 -20.21 -1.79 9.23
N THR A 4 -20.74 -1.92 8.02
CA THR A 4 -22.15 -2.30 7.83
C THR A 4 -22.33 -3.74 8.29
N PRO A 5 -23.18 -4.02 9.31
CA PRO A 5 -23.44 -5.37 9.74
C PRO A 5 -24.57 -5.96 8.88
N GLY A 6 -24.19 -6.85 7.97
CA GLY A 6 -25.12 -7.64 7.17
C GLY A 6 -24.34 -8.25 6.02
N VAL A 7 -24.00 -9.53 6.00
CA VAL A 7 -24.86 -10.69 6.23
C VAL A 7 -24.00 -11.76 6.90
N TRP A 8 -24.35 -12.14 8.13
CA TRP A 8 -23.87 -13.40 8.67
C TRP A 8 -24.45 -14.51 7.80
N LEU A 9 -23.57 -15.31 7.21
CA LEU A 9 -23.86 -16.57 6.54
C LEU A 9 -24.92 -17.33 7.35
N ARG A 10 -26.18 -17.30 6.88
CA ARG A 10 -27.20 -18.21 7.38
C ARG A 10 -26.76 -19.60 6.97
N HIS A 11 -26.53 -20.46 7.96
CA HIS A 11 -26.29 -21.88 7.77
C HIS A 11 -27.51 -22.53 7.10
N THR A 12 -27.46 -22.66 5.78
CA THR A 12 -28.24 -23.65 5.03
C THR A 12 -27.28 -24.77 4.61
N PRO A 13 -27.45 -26.00 5.10
CA PRO A 13 -26.66 -27.13 4.64
C PRO A 13 -27.19 -27.56 3.28
N GLY A 14 -26.46 -27.19 2.22
CA GLY A 14 -26.78 -27.55 0.85
C GLY A 14 -26.48 -26.38 -0.09
N LEU A 15 -25.41 -26.52 -0.85
CA LEU A 15 -24.91 -25.58 -1.87
C LEU A 15 -24.13 -24.37 -1.32
N PHE A 16 -22.86 -24.62 -0.97
CA PHE A 16 -21.86 -23.56 -0.90
C PHE A 16 -21.51 -23.13 -2.34
N PHE A 17 -22.07 -22.01 -2.82
CA PHE A 17 -21.39 -21.24 -3.86
C PHE A 17 -20.26 -20.47 -3.17
N MET A 18 -19.17 -21.18 -2.91
CA MET A 18 -17.94 -20.54 -2.46
C MET A 18 -17.36 -19.89 -3.72
N ALA A 19 -17.18 -18.56 -3.73
CA ALA A 19 -16.58 -17.87 -4.88
C ALA A 19 -15.30 -18.60 -5.31
N ASP A 20 -15.25 -19.06 -6.55
CA ASP A 20 -14.12 -19.84 -7.06
C ASP A 20 -12.93 -18.93 -7.36
N ARG A 21 -13.17 -17.63 -7.56
CA ARG A 21 -12.18 -16.57 -7.73
C ARG A 21 -12.55 -15.36 -6.88
N ALA A 22 -11.81 -15.13 -5.80
CA ALA A 22 -11.96 -13.97 -4.94
C ALA A 22 -10.74 -13.05 -5.07
N VAL A 23 -10.98 -11.76 -5.26
CA VAL A 23 -9.91 -10.74 -5.32
C VAL A 23 -10.03 -9.79 -4.14
N LEU A 24 -8.92 -9.55 -3.44
CA LEU A 24 -8.81 -8.55 -2.38
C LEU A 24 -8.07 -7.31 -2.92
N PHE A 25 -8.80 -6.24 -3.15
CA PHE A 25 -8.27 -4.92 -3.52
C PHE A 25 -7.84 -4.17 -2.26
N ILE A 26 -6.59 -3.73 -2.23
CA ILE A 26 -5.99 -3.16 -1.02
C ILE A 26 -5.42 -1.79 -1.34
N ASP A 27 -5.98 -0.79 -0.68
CA ASP A 27 -5.44 0.56 -0.67
C ASP A 27 -4.25 0.61 0.29
N GLY A 28 -3.05 0.37 -0.27
CA GLY A 28 -1.79 0.40 0.46
C GLY A 28 -1.40 1.80 0.93
N ASN A 29 -1.89 2.85 0.27
CA ASN A 29 -1.52 4.22 0.59
C ASN A 29 -2.17 4.69 1.90
N ASN A 30 -3.43 4.32 2.15
CA ASN A 30 -4.07 4.51 3.45
C ASN A 30 -3.33 3.78 4.58
N TRP A 31 -2.88 2.55 4.33
CA TRP A 31 -2.13 1.76 5.30
C TRP A 31 -0.75 2.37 5.59
N TYR A 32 -0.04 2.81 4.56
CA TYR A 32 1.30 3.37 4.67
C TYR A 32 1.33 4.74 5.37
N HIS A 33 0.35 5.62 5.08
CA HIS A 33 0.32 6.96 5.65
C HIS A 33 -0.15 7.01 7.11
N GLU A 34 -1.03 6.09 7.53
CA GLU A 34 -1.45 6.00 8.93
C GLU A 34 -0.42 5.25 9.79
N LEU A 35 0.31 4.29 9.21
CA LEU A 35 1.26 3.44 9.92
C LEU A 35 2.70 3.72 9.48
N LYS A 36 3.14 4.98 9.68
CA LYS A 36 4.51 5.49 9.39
C LYS A 36 5.64 4.81 10.15
N GLU A 37 5.44 3.59 10.64
CA GLU A 37 6.42 2.82 11.39
C GLU A 37 7.13 1.82 10.47
N HIS A 38 8.46 1.77 10.59
CA HIS A 38 9.28 0.79 9.91
C HIS A 38 8.79 -0.63 10.27
N GLY A 39 8.40 -1.40 9.26
CA GLY A 39 7.99 -2.81 9.43
C GLY A 39 6.54 -3.07 9.05
N VAL A 40 5.64 -2.08 9.15
CA VAL A 40 4.21 -2.32 8.89
C VAL A 40 3.92 -2.71 7.45
N TYR A 41 4.58 -2.08 6.48
CA TYR A 41 4.46 -2.49 5.08
C TYR A 41 4.92 -3.94 4.88
N ARG A 42 6.03 -4.35 5.52
CA ARG A 42 6.52 -5.73 5.43
C ARG A 42 5.53 -6.70 6.07
N ASP A 43 4.98 -6.36 7.22
CA ASP A 43 4.04 -7.21 7.96
C ASP A 43 2.70 -7.31 7.21
N GLN A 44 2.24 -6.23 6.56
CA GLN A 44 1.13 -6.26 5.60
C GLN A 44 1.43 -7.25 4.47
N ARG A 45 2.57 -7.13 3.78
CA ARG A 45 2.93 -8.06 2.70
C ARG A 45 3.00 -9.51 3.17
N GLN A 46 3.49 -9.76 4.38
CA GLN A 46 3.54 -11.09 4.98
C GLN A 46 2.13 -11.65 5.29
N PHE A 47 1.24 -10.82 5.81
CA PHE A 47 -0.16 -11.19 6.02
C PHE A 47 -0.85 -11.55 4.72
N LEU A 48 -0.69 -10.72 3.68
CA LEU A 48 -1.27 -10.96 2.35
C LEU A 48 -0.76 -12.24 1.70
N ALA A 49 0.56 -12.49 1.75
CA ALA A 49 1.14 -13.74 1.27
C ALA A 49 0.64 -14.96 2.07
N GLY A 50 0.38 -14.77 3.36
CA GLY A 50 -0.27 -15.78 4.21
C GLY A 50 -1.68 -16.10 3.74
N LEU A 51 -2.47 -15.07 3.42
CA LEU A 51 -3.85 -15.22 2.95
C LEU A 51 -3.92 -15.96 1.60
N GLU A 52 -3.10 -15.58 0.63
CA GLU A 52 -3.04 -16.28 -0.67
C GLU A 52 -2.59 -17.74 -0.53
N ARG A 53 -1.73 -18.04 0.46
CA ARG A 53 -1.34 -19.42 0.79
C ARG A 53 -2.46 -20.23 1.43
N THR A 54 -3.38 -19.59 2.17
CA THR A 54 -4.46 -20.31 2.85
C THR A 54 -5.54 -20.79 1.88
N ASP A 55 -5.77 -20.04 0.81
CA ASP A 55 -6.73 -20.40 -0.22
C ASP A 55 -6.27 -19.89 -1.58
N PRO A 56 -5.96 -20.77 -2.55
CA PRO A 56 -5.46 -20.37 -3.87
C PRO A 56 -6.50 -19.60 -4.70
N ARG A 57 -7.76 -19.56 -4.25
CA ARG A 57 -8.83 -18.78 -4.88
C ARG A 57 -8.80 -17.32 -4.48
N ILE A 58 -8.03 -16.96 -3.45
CA ILE A 58 -7.84 -15.59 -3.00
C ILE A 58 -6.59 -15.03 -3.66
N THR A 59 -6.74 -13.94 -4.41
CA THR A 59 -5.63 -13.16 -4.95
C THR A 59 -5.66 -11.74 -4.39
N THR A 60 -4.51 -11.09 -4.31
CA THR A 60 -4.39 -9.70 -3.86
C THR A 60 -4.08 -8.75 -5.01
N HIS A 61 -4.77 -7.60 -5.04
CA HIS A 61 -4.55 -6.53 -6.02
C HIS A 61 -4.14 -5.25 -5.30
N LEU A 62 -2.92 -4.77 -5.58
CA LEU A 62 -2.26 -3.66 -4.90
C LEU A 62 -1.99 -2.51 -5.87
N GLY A 63 -1.74 -1.32 -5.32
CA GLY A 63 -1.29 -0.17 -6.09
C GLY A 63 0.08 -0.40 -6.75
N ARG A 64 0.42 0.47 -7.71
CA ARG A 64 1.74 0.43 -8.35
C ARG A 64 2.80 1.05 -7.44
N LEU A 65 3.97 0.41 -7.42
CA LEU A 65 5.18 0.93 -6.82
C LEU A 65 5.86 1.91 -7.77
N GLU A 66 6.23 3.08 -7.27
CA GLU A 66 6.95 4.12 -7.99
C GLU A 66 8.21 4.49 -7.21
N GLU A 67 9.35 4.54 -7.91
CA GLU A 67 10.58 5.09 -7.35
C GLU A 67 10.52 6.62 -7.36
N ARG A 68 10.76 7.23 -6.20
CA ARG A 68 10.79 8.68 -6.06
C ARG A 68 12.10 9.17 -5.45
N PRO A 69 12.69 10.22 -6.02
CA PRO A 69 13.80 10.90 -5.38
C PRO A 69 13.29 11.67 -4.17
N GLU A 70 13.77 11.32 -2.99
CA GLU A 70 13.51 12.01 -1.73
C GLU A 70 14.82 12.57 -1.16
N ASP A 71 14.72 13.60 -0.34
CA ASP A 71 15.84 14.06 0.46
C ASP A 71 16.17 13.02 1.54
N ASN A 72 17.44 12.64 1.63
CA ASN A 72 17.89 11.74 2.67
C ASN A 72 17.95 12.49 4.02
N PRO A 73 17.12 12.10 5.02
CA PRO A 73 17.07 12.78 6.30
C PRO A 73 18.39 12.68 7.07
N ALA A 74 19.09 11.54 7.00
CA ALA A 74 20.39 11.36 7.66
C ALA A 74 21.47 12.25 7.02
N ALA A 75 21.48 12.38 5.69
CA ALA A 75 22.38 13.30 5.01
C ALA A 75 22.06 14.76 5.35
N ARG A 76 20.77 15.12 5.45
CA ARG A 76 20.32 16.46 5.88
C ARG A 76 20.76 16.75 7.31
N GLU A 77 20.58 15.82 8.23
CA GLU A 77 20.99 15.94 9.63
C GLU A 77 22.50 16.07 9.77
N LEU A 78 23.27 15.25 9.05
CA LEU A 78 24.73 15.34 9.01
C LEU A 78 25.20 16.73 8.54
N LEU A 79 24.65 17.23 7.43
CA LEU A 79 25.01 18.56 6.91
C LEU A 79 24.62 19.68 7.87
N HIS A 80 23.45 19.56 8.52
CA HIS A 80 23.01 20.54 9.52
C HIS A 80 23.90 20.53 10.77
N TYR A 81 24.31 19.34 11.23
CA TYR A 81 25.26 19.19 12.32
C TYR A 81 26.61 19.82 11.95
N LEU A 82 27.15 19.50 10.77
CA LEU A 82 28.42 20.03 10.27
C LEU A 82 28.43 21.56 10.17
N ALA A 83 27.32 22.16 9.75
CA ALA A 83 27.16 23.61 9.66
C ALA A 83 27.17 24.32 11.03
N ASN A 84 26.77 23.63 12.09
CA ASN A 84 26.63 24.18 13.45
C ASN A 84 27.61 23.56 14.44
N LEU A 85 28.76 23.04 13.97
CA LEU A 85 29.69 22.30 14.82
C LEU A 85 30.16 23.18 16.01
N PRO A 86 29.96 22.74 17.27
CA PRO A 86 30.31 23.54 18.44
C PRO A 86 31.82 23.61 18.69
N GLN A 87 32.59 22.66 18.17
CA GLN A 87 34.04 22.60 18.30
C GLN A 87 34.67 22.32 16.93
N ARG A 88 35.89 22.81 16.69
CA ARG A 88 36.63 22.45 15.48
C ARG A 88 37.07 21.00 15.52
N ILE A 89 36.76 20.25 14.47
CA ILE A 89 37.33 18.93 14.18
C ILE A 89 38.45 19.05 13.16
N ASP A 90 39.17 17.95 12.95
CA ASP A 90 40.16 17.84 11.89
C ASP A 90 39.61 18.25 10.51
N SER A 91 40.43 18.98 9.74
CA SER A 91 40.00 19.59 8.48
C SER A 91 39.75 18.57 7.37
N ASP A 92 40.49 17.46 7.36
CA ASP A 92 40.32 16.41 6.37
C ASP A 92 39.06 15.59 6.70
N VAL A 93 38.83 15.31 7.99
CA VAL A 93 37.60 14.67 8.47
C VAL A 93 36.38 15.53 8.13
N TYR A 94 36.41 16.84 8.40
CA TYR A 94 35.31 17.74 8.05
C TYR A 94 35.01 17.73 6.55
N ARG A 95 36.05 17.83 5.71
CA ARG A 95 35.88 17.78 4.25
C ARG A 95 35.28 16.46 3.78
N HIS A 96 35.70 15.34 4.35
CA HIS A 96 35.17 14.02 4.00
C HIS A 96 33.69 13.89 4.41
N LEU A 97 33.32 14.27 5.64
CA LEU A 97 31.93 14.21 6.10
C LEU A 97 31.00 15.13 5.29
N MET A 98 31.49 16.32 4.92
CA MET A 98 30.77 17.23 4.02
C MET A 98 30.55 16.62 2.62
N GLN A 99 31.55 15.90 2.10
CA GLN A 99 31.43 15.20 0.82
C GLN A 99 30.38 14.09 0.90
N ILE A 100 30.39 13.28 1.95
CA ILE A 100 29.40 12.21 2.19
C ILE A 100 27.98 12.81 2.23
N GLY A 101 27.75 13.84 3.06
CA GLY A 101 26.44 14.47 3.19
C GLY A 101 25.93 15.06 1.88
N LYS A 102 26.81 15.65 1.06
CA LYS A 102 26.44 16.20 -0.26
C LYS A 102 26.12 15.10 -1.27
N THR A 103 26.98 14.08 -1.37
CA THR A 103 26.82 12.96 -2.31
C THR A 103 25.54 12.18 -2.04
N HIS A 104 25.22 11.93 -0.77
CA HIS A 104 24.06 11.15 -0.35
C HIS A 104 22.83 12.01 -0.03
N ARG A 105 22.80 13.28 -0.45
CA ARG A 105 21.70 14.22 -0.16
C ARG A 105 20.36 13.74 -0.70
N ARG A 106 20.38 13.04 -1.84
CA ARG A 106 19.22 12.42 -2.46
C ARG A 106 19.30 10.92 -2.28
N GLN A 107 18.16 10.32 -1.97
CA GLN A 107 17.96 8.88 -1.99
C GLN A 107 16.74 8.56 -2.84
N THR A 108 16.71 7.37 -3.42
CA THR A 108 15.50 6.86 -4.06
C THR A 108 14.73 6.05 -3.02
N VAL A 109 13.46 6.40 -2.83
CA VAL A 109 12.53 5.61 -2.02
C VAL A 109 11.47 5.02 -2.94
N THR A 110 11.06 3.80 -2.65
CA THR A 110 9.90 3.19 -3.31
C THR A 110 8.66 3.61 -2.54
N VAL A 111 7.73 4.28 -3.22
CA VAL A 111 6.43 4.64 -2.66
C VAL A 111 5.32 4.01 -3.49
N GLU A 112 4.22 3.66 -2.85
CA GLU A 112 2.99 3.32 -3.55
C GLU A 112 2.28 4.63 -3.90
N LYS A 113 1.90 4.86 -5.16
CA LYS A 113 1.29 6.15 -5.57
C LYS A 113 0.05 5.97 -6.42
N ALA A 114 -0.88 6.92 -6.24
CA ALA A 114 -2.06 7.17 -7.09
C ALA A 114 -2.96 5.93 -7.19
N VAL A 115 -3.19 5.34 -6.02
CA VAL A 115 -3.74 4.01 -5.86
C VAL A 115 -5.25 4.03 -6.04
N ASP A 116 -5.95 5.05 -5.56
CA ASP A 116 -7.42 4.98 -5.40
C ASP A 116 -8.16 4.97 -6.74
N VAL A 117 -7.84 5.89 -7.64
CA VAL A 117 -8.47 5.96 -8.97
C VAL A 117 -8.14 4.72 -9.79
N MET A 118 -6.88 4.26 -9.77
CA MET A 118 -6.49 3.07 -10.52
C MET A 118 -7.12 1.80 -9.95
N LEU A 119 -7.13 1.62 -8.62
CA LEU A 119 -7.81 0.47 -7.99
C LEU A 119 -9.31 0.50 -8.28
N ALA A 120 -9.95 1.67 -8.25
CA ALA A 120 -11.36 1.83 -8.60
C ALA A 120 -11.62 1.46 -10.06
N VAL A 121 -10.76 1.90 -10.99
CA VAL A 121 -10.85 1.54 -12.42
C VAL A 121 -10.63 0.04 -12.60
N ASP A 122 -9.60 -0.53 -11.98
CA ASP A 122 -9.29 -1.95 -12.08
C ASP A 122 -10.43 -2.80 -11.52
N LEU A 123 -11.04 -2.42 -10.38
CA LEU A 123 -12.22 -3.08 -9.83
C LEU A 123 -13.35 -3.18 -10.86
N VAL A 124 -13.66 -2.07 -11.54
CA VAL A 124 -14.73 -2.04 -12.54
C VAL A 124 -14.35 -2.82 -13.80
N VAL A 125 -13.13 -2.63 -14.33
CA VAL A 125 -12.67 -3.30 -15.55
C VAL A 125 -12.54 -4.81 -15.37
N MET A 126 -12.03 -5.27 -14.23
CA MET A 126 -11.93 -6.68 -13.90
C MET A 126 -13.31 -7.32 -13.70
N ALA A 127 -14.28 -6.57 -13.14
CA ALA A 127 -15.67 -7.03 -13.05
C ALA A 127 -16.29 -7.20 -14.45
N GLU A 128 -16.12 -6.22 -15.33
CA GLU A 128 -16.60 -6.27 -16.72
C GLU A 128 -16.04 -7.45 -17.51
N ARG A 129 -14.80 -7.85 -17.19
CA ARG A 129 -14.11 -8.96 -17.84
C ARG A 129 -14.37 -10.32 -17.18
N ASP A 130 -15.24 -10.36 -16.17
CA ASP A 130 -15.53 -11.55 -15.38
C ASP A 130 -14.25 -12.21 -14.81
N GLU A 131 -13.32 -11.39 -14.30
CA GLU A 131 -12.04 -11.89 -13.77
C GLU A 131 -12.17 -12.42 -12.33
N PHE A 132 -13.27 -12.13 -11.64
CA PHE A 132 -13.54 -12.59 -10.27
C PHE A 132 -15.04 -12.80 -10.00
N ASP A 133 -15.35 -13.71 -9.08
CA ASP A 133 -16.72 -13.98 -8.64
C ASP A 133 -17.06 -13.13 -7.40
N ALA A 134 -16.07 -12.86 -6.55
CA ALA A 134 -16.18 -11.96 -5.41
C ALA A 134 -15.01 -10.97 -5.35
N ALA A 135 -15.30 -9.72 -4.99
CA ALA A 135 -14.28 -8.72 -4.71
C ALA A 135 -14.47 -8.15 -3.30
N TYR A 136 -13.36 -8.00 -2.59
CA TYR A 136 -13.29 -7.33 -1.30
C TYR A 136 -12.43 -6.08 -1.46
N VAL A 137 -12.94 -4.93 -1.04
CA VAL A 137 -12.18 -3.67 -1.04
C VAL A 137 -11.80 -3.33 0.39
N LEU A 138 -10.50 -3.35 0.68
CA LEU A 138 -9.93 -2.96 1.96
C LEU A 138 -9.35 -1.57 1.84
N SER A 139 -10.19 -0.57 2.10
CA SER A 139 -9.81 0.83 2.17
C SER A 139 -10.55 1.52 3.32
N ARG A 140 -9.97 2.60 3.83
CA ARG A 140 -10.63 3.53 4.76
C ARG A 140 -11.26 4.72 4.01
N ASP A 141 -10.98 4.83 2.72
CA ASP A 141 -11.51 5.86 1.85
C ASP A 141 -12.91 5.48 1.34
N GLY A 142 -13.84 6.42 1.47
CA GLY A 142 -15.19 6.30 0.94
C GLY A 142 -15.25 6.47 -0.58
N ASP A 143 -14.18 6.96 -1.22
CA ASP A 143 -14.15 7.28 -2.64
C ASP A 143 -14.25 6.04 -3.56
N PHE A 144 -14.09 4.83 -3.01
CA PHE A 144 -14.39 3.58 -3.73
C PHE A 144 -15.89 3.28 -3.88
N THR A 145 -16.77 3.99 -3.15
CA THR A 145 -18.22 3.73 -3.15
C THR A 145 -18.83 3.72 -4.56
N PRO A 146 -18.53 4.68 -5.46
CA PRO A 146 -19.06 4.66 -6.82
C PRO A 146 -18.60 3.43 -7.63
N ALA A 147 -17.35 2.99 -7.46
CA ALA A 147 -16.83 1.83 -8.18
C ALA A 147 -17.48 0.53 -7.67
N VAL A 148 -17.65 0.38 -6.36
CA VAL A 148 -18.37 -0.76 -5.77
C VAL A 148 -19.83 -0.79 -6.21
N ALA A 149 -20.49 0.37 -6.27
CA ALA A 149 -21.86 0.47 -6.76
C ALA A 149 -21.96 0.04 -8.23
N ALA A 150 -21.05 0.51 -9.09
CA ALA A 150 -21.00 0.14 -10.50
C ALA A 150 -20.85 -1.38 -10.71
N VAL A 151 -19.93 -2.02 -9.97
CA VAL A 151 -19.74 -3.48 -10.04
C VAL A 151 -20.97 -4.26 -9.58
N ARG A 152 -21.64 -3.79 -8.51
CA ARG A 152 -22.86 -4.43 -7.99
C ARG A 152 -24.04 -4.34 -8.96
N GLU A 153 -24.16 -3.24 -9.68
CA GLU A 153 -25.21 -3.06 -10.69
C GLU A 153 -24.95 -3.92 -11.94
N HIS A 154 -23.67 -4.19 -12.25
CA HIS A 154 -23.28 -4.98 -13.42
C HIS A 154 -23.37 -6.50 -13.22
N LYS A 155 -23.15 -7.00 -12.00
CA LYS A 155 -23.37 -8.41 -11.65
C LYS A 155 -24.87 -8.68 -11.50
N LYS A 156 -25.51 -9.02 -12.62
CA LYS A 156 -26.86 -9.63 -12.64
C LYS A 156 -26.85 -11.01 -11.98
#